data_AF-A0A0Q0ZYR6-F1
#
_entry.id   AF-A0A0Q0ZYR6-F1
#
_cell.length_a   1.000
_cell.length_b   1.000
_cell.length_c   1.000
_cell.angle_alpha   90.00
_cell.angle_beta   90.00
_cell.angle_gamma   90.00
#
_symmetry.space_group_name_H-M   'P 1'
#
loop_
_entity.id
_entity.type
_entity.pdbx_description
1 polymer ?
#
loop_
_entity_poly.entity_id
_entity_poly.type
_entity_poly.pdbx_seq_one_letter_code
_entity_poly.pdbx_strand_id
1 'polypeptide(L)'
;MIFLKSLIFLLFNLLTGFLIVTLVRAFLFLPRKEVFLGGKKIPYTPGFLYRKRNLLIKKLKTTLRNYLNDTKDSSDRSKISIWENRVFRSVWEKLATIENIRYLPGFVKSNIRYSIALIAYEVTKQFLRSFVPFLMEKYKARRLIDIVEEKLDMQIIAEFYDKYVYRFSLIFFLVINFFIGLGNMIVYLIIN
;
A
#
# COMPACT_ATOMS: atom_id res chain seq x y z
N MET A 1 18.76 50.09 17.71
CA MET A 1 17.54 49.27 17.93
C MET A 1 16.98 48.64 16.66
N ILE A 2 16.95 49.36 15.52
CA ILE A 2 16.37 48.88 14.25
C ILE A 2 17.08 47.62 13.72
N PHE A 3 18.41 47.59 13.73
CA PHE A 3 19.20 46.40 13.34
C PHE A 3 18.95 45.17 14.24
N LEU A 4 18.73 45.37 15.54
CA LEU A 4 18.42 44.26 16.45
C LEU A 4 17.01 43.69 16.15
N LYS A 5 16.05 44.56 15.82
CA LYS A 5 14.71 44.14 15.35
C LYS A 5 14.79 43.41 14.01
N SER A 6 15.68 43.84 13.11
CA SER A 6 15.85 43.18 11.82
C SER A 6 16.45 41.77 11.95
N LEU A 7 17.33 41.55 12.93
CA LEU A 7 17.91 40.23 13.25
C LEU A 7 16.85 39.20 13.73
N ILE A 8 15.80 39.66 14.39
CA ILE A 8 14.69 38.80 14.86
C ILE A 8 13.98 38.13 13.68
N PHE A 9 13.84 38.82 12.54
CA PHE A 9 13.24 38.20 11.34
C PHE A 9 14.07 37.04 10.81
N LEU A 10 15.41 37.14 10.88
CA LEU A 10 16.30 36.06 10.45
C LEU A 10 16.18 34.85 11.38
N LEU A 11 16.20 35.07 12.70
CA LEU A 11 15.99 34.01 13.69
C LEU A 11 14.61 33.35 13.55
N PHE A 12 13.57 34.14 13.32
CA PHE A 12 12.21 33.62 13.15
C PHE A 12 12.09 32.75 11.90
N ASN A 13 12.67 33.17 10.76
CA ASN A 13 12.66 32.36 9.55
C ASN A 13 13.43 31.06 9.72
N LEU A 14 14.63 31.09 10.33
CA LEU A 14 15.38 29.86 10.64
C LEU A 14 14.59 28.92 11.55
N LEU A 15 13.92 29.46 12.57
CA LEU A 15 13.08 28.69 13.47
C LEU A 15 11.90 28.06 12.72
N THR A 16 11.27 28.76 11.79
CA THR A 16 10.21 28.19 10.95
C THR A 16 10.71 27.03 10.09
N GLY A 17 11.87 27.18 9.44
CA GLY A 17 12.49 26.10 8.66
C GLY A 17 12.79 24.85 9.50
N PHE A 18 13.35 25.05 10.69
CA PHE A 18 13.59 23.98 11.65
C PHE A 18 12.30 23.28 12.10
N LEU A 19 11.28 24.07 12.46
CA LEU A 19 9.99 23.56 12.94
C LEU A 19 9.28 22.74 11.87
N ILE A 20 9.26 23.19 10.62
CA ILE A 20 8.61 22.46 9.51
C ILE A 20 9.19 21.06 9.37
N VAL A 21 10.52 20.94 9.26
CA VAL A 21 11.17 19.64 9.06
C VAL A 21 10.99 18.73 10.28
N THR A 22 11.07 19.29 11.48
CA THR A 22 10.86 18.55 12.74
C THR A 22 9.41 18.06 12.86
N LEU A 23 8.42 18.89 12.48
CA LEU A 23 7.00 18.52 12.45
C LEU A 23 6.73 17.40 11.44
N VAL A 24 7.35 17.43 10.27
CA VAL A 24 7.22 16.34 9.27
C VAL A 24 7.79 15.04 9.83
N ARG A 25 8.98 15.07 10.43
CA ARG A 25 9.57 13.89 11.10
C ARG A 25 8.65 13.36 12.19
N ALA A 26 8.11 14.24 13.04
CA ALA A 26 7.18 13.86 14.10
C ALA A 26 5.88 13.27 13.53
N PHE A 27 5.33 13.86 12.46
CA PHE A 27 4.15 13.33 11.80
C PHE A 27 4.36 11.89 11.28
N LEU A 28 5.53 11.63 10.70
CA LEU A 28 5.86 10.31 10.15
C LEU A 28 6.09 9.25 11.23
N PHE A 29 6.87 9.57 12.26
CA PHE A 29 7.45 8.57 13.17
C PHE A 29 7.01 8.67 14.63
N LEU A 30 6.39 9.77 15.07
CA LEU A 30 6.07 9.91 16.50
C LEU A 30 4.95 8.92 16.88
N PRO A 31 5.19 7.98 17.83
CA PRO A 31 4.20 6.98 18.17
C PRO A 31 3.11 7.62 19.04
N ARG A 32 1.95 7.90 18.45
CA ARG A 32 0.74 8.27 19.22
C ARG A 32 -0.47 7.49 18.72
N LYS A 33 -1.36 7.17 19.67
CA LYS A 33 -2.67 6.58 19.37
C LYS A 33 -3.49 7.57 18.53
N GLU A 34 -4.42 7.03 17.74
CA GLU A 34 -5.27 7.81 16.85
C GLU A 34 -6.06 8.85 17.64
N VAL A 35 -5.93 10.13 17.29
CA VAL A 35 -6.70 11.20 17.89
C VAL A 35 -7.96 11.42 17.06
N PHE A 36 -9.10 11.33 17.73
CA PHE A 36 -10.41 11.62 17.17
C PHE A 36 -10.87 12.97 17.68
N LEU A 37 -11.36 13.83 16.79
CA LEU A 37 -11.94 15.12 17.13
C LEU A 37 -13.37 15.13 16.58
N GLY A 38 -14.37 15.23 17.46
CA GLY A 38 -15.79 15.20 17.06
C GLY A 38 -16.21 13.93 16.30
N GLY A 39 -15.66 12.77 16.68
CA GLY A 39 -15.94 11.49 16.01
C GLY A 39 -15.24 11.28 14.66
N LYS A 40 -14.59 12.32 14.10
CA LYS A 40 -13.78 12.20 12.88
C LYS A 40 -12.31 12.03 13.23
N LYS A 41 -11.66 11.10 12.53
CA LYS A 41 -10.23 10.83 12.68
C LYS A 41 -9.43 11.94 12.02
N ILE A 42 -8.51 12.56 12.76
CA ILE A 42 -7.62 13.57 12.20
C ILE A 42 -6.65 12.88 11.22
N PRO A 43 -6.54 13.35 9.96
CA PRO A 43 -5.62 12.74 8.98
C PRO A 43 -4.15 12.95 9.36
N TYR A 44 -3.85 14.08 10.01
CA TYR A 44 -2.52 14.53 10.45
C TYR A 44 -2.07 13.97 11.82
N THR A 45 -2.71 12.92 12.32
CA THR A 45 -2.28 12.31 13.59
C THR A 45 -0.87 11.71 13.44
N PRO A 46 0.07 12.00 14.36
CA PRO A 46 1.44 11.48 14.33
C PRO A 46 1.52 9.95 14.27
N GLY A 47 2.59 9.43 13.66
CA GLY A 47 2.83 7.99 13.50
C GLY A 47 2.22 7.44 12.22
N PHE A 48 2.15 8.25 11.17
CA PHE A 48 1.56 7.86 9.88
C PHE A 48 2.17 6.57 9.32
N LEU A 49 3.49 6.43 9.38
CA LEU A 49 4.21 5.25 8.87
C LEU A 49 3.88 3.98 9.67
N TYR A 50 3.85 4.07 11.00
CA TYR A 50 3.43 2.97 11.88
C TYR A 50 2.04 2.45 11.48
N ARG A 51 1.09 3.36 11.28
CA ARG A 51 -0.28 3.00 10.89
C ARG A 51 -0.32 2.34 9.51
N LYS A 52 0.40 2.90 8.53
CA LYS A 52 0.43 2.35 7.16
C LYS A 52 1.08 0.97 7.13
N ARG A 53 2.21 0.78 7.83
CA ARG A 53 2.86 -0.52 8.02
C ARG A 53 1.89 -1.54 8.61
N ASN A 54 1.27 -1.23 9.75
CA ASN A 54 0.33 -2.15 10.40
C ASN A 54 -0.88 -2.49 9.51
N LEU A 55 -1.39 -1.51 8.77
CA LEU A 55 -2.47 -1.72 7.81
C LEU A 55 -2.04 -2.65 6.67
N LEU A 56 -0.84 -2.46 6.11
CA LEU A 56 -0.30 -3.32 5.05
C LEU A 56 -0.12 -4.75 5.54
N ILE A 57 0.53 -4.95 6.70
CA ILE A 57 0.73 -6.27 7.30
C ILE A 57 -0.62 -6.93 7.60
N LYS A 58 -1.57 -6.21 8.19
CA LYS A 58 -2.93 -6.73 8.44
C LYS A 58 -3.59 -7.15 7.14
N LYS A 59 -3.52 -6.32 6.09
CA LYS A 59 -4.07 -6.67 4.77
C LYS A 59 -3.43 -7.93 4.20
N LEU A 60 -2.11 -8.07 4.27
CA LEU A 60 -1.41 -9.28 3.80
C LEU A 60 -1.88 -10.52 4.55
N LYS A 61 -1.89 -10.47 5.89
CA LYS A 61 -2.34 -11.59 6.74
C LYS A 61 -3.80 -11.95 6.50
N THR A 62 -4.67 -10.94 6.38
CA THR A 62 -6.10 -11.13 6.11
C THR A 62 -6.33 -11.68 4.70
N THR A 63 -5.65 -11.17 3.67
CA THR A 63 -5.78 -11.68 2.30
C THR A 63 -5.33 -13.13 2.21
N LEU A 64 -4.18 -13.49 2.81
CA LEU A 64 -3.72 -14.86 2.85
C LEU A 64 -4.74 -15.78 3.55
N ARG A 65 -5.23 -15.36 4.73
CA ARG A 65 -6.23 -16.12 5.49
C ARG A 65 -7.53 -16.29 4.71
N ASN A 66 -8.04 -15.21 4.13
CA ASN A 66 -9.28 -15.24 3.37
C ASN A 66 -9.15 -16.15 2.16
N TYR A 67 -8.02 -16.10 1.44
CA TYR A 67 -7.75 -17.01 0.34
C TYR A 67 -7.78 -18.48 0.79
N LEU A 68 -7.04 -18.83 1.85
CA LEU A 68 -7.01 -20.20 2.38
C LEU A 68 -8.37 -20.67 2.94
N ASN A 69 -9.21 -19.74 3.38
CA ASN A 69 -10.58 -20.06 3.79
C ASN A 69 -11.46 -20.29 2.54
N ASP A 70 -11.35 -19.41 1.53
CA ASP A 70 -12.08 -19.53 0.27
C ASP A 70 -11.73 -20.83 -0.47
N THR A 71 -10.51 -21.37 -0.31
CA THR A 71 -10.13 -22.67 -0.90
C THR A 71 -10.87 -23.84 -0.27
N LYS A 72 -11.24 -23.72 1.00
CA LYS A 72 -11.97 -24.75 1.76
C LYS A 72 -13.48 -24.61 1.59
N ASP A 73 -13.95 -23.40 1.29
CA ASP A 73 -15.36 -23.15 1.06
C ASP A 73 -15.79 -23.63 -0.32
N SER A 74 -16.69 -24.60 -0.35
CA SER A 74 -17.30 -25.13 -1.58
C SER A 74 -18.57 -24.37 -1.97
N SER A 75 -18.96 -23.33 -1.24
CA SER A 75 -20.11 -22.50 -1.59
C SER A 75 -19.89 -21.74 -2.90
N ASP A 76 -20.96 -21.55 -3.66
CA ASP A 76 -20.94 -20.73 -4.89
C ASP A 76 -20.63 -19.24 -4.64
N ARG A 77 -20.64 -18.82 -3.37
CA ARG A 77 -20.36 -17.44 -2.96
C ARG A 77 -18.88 -17.18 -2.68
N SER A 78 -18.05 -18.21 -2.58
CA SER A 78 -16.62 -18.03 -2.34
C SER A 78 -15.97 -17.33 -3.53
N LYS A 79 -14.94 -16.51 -3.28
CA LYS A 79 -14.24 -15.80 -4.37
C LYS A 79 -13.60 -16.76 -5.36
N ILE A 80 -13.16 -17.92 -4.88
CA ILE A 80 -12.54 -18.95 -5.71
C ILE A 80 -13.58 -19.60 -6.61
N SER A 81 -14.76 -19.97 -6.08
CA SER A 81 -15.87 -20.48 -6.88
C SER A 81 -16.30 -19.50 -7.97
N ILE A 82 -16.36 -18.19 -7.66
CA ILE A 82 -16.65 -17.14 -8.66
C ILE A 82 -15.61 -17.13 -9.78
N TRP A 83 -14.33 -17.29 -9.45
CA TRP A 83 -13.25 -17.35 -10.43
C TRP A 83 -13.29 -18.62 -11.28
N GLU A 84 -13.52 -19.78 -10.66
CA GLU A 84 -13.70 -21.06 -11.35
C GLU A 84 -14.84 -20.98 -12.37
N ASN A 85 -16.00 -20.47 -11.95
CA ASN A 85 -17.17 -20.25 -12.81
C ASN A 85 -16.90 -19.24 -13.93
N ARG A 86 -16.10 -18.19 -13.66
CA ARG A 86 -15.68 -17.23 -14.67
C ARG A 86 -14.80 -17.87 -15.73
N VAL A 87 -13.87 -18.75 -15.35
CA VAL A 87 -13.05 -19.49 -16.31
C VAL A 87 -13.92 -20.39 -17.18
N PHE A 88 -14.84 -21.14 -16.57
CA PHE A 88 -15.80 -21.96 -17.30
C PHE A 88 -16.55 -21.14 -18.35
N ARG A 89 -17.17 -20.01 -17.96
CA ARG A 89 -17.94 -19.14 -18.86
C ARG A 89 -17.07 -18.56 -19.98
N SER A 90 -15.87 -18.09 -19.65
CA SER A 90 -14.93 -17.53 -20.62
C SER A 90 -14.50 -18.55 -21.67
N VAL A 91 -14.20 -19.78 -21.24
CA VAL A 91 -13.85 -20.87 -22.16
C VAL A 91 -15.06 -21.28 -22.99
N TRP A 92 -16.23 -21.42 -22.36
CA TRP A 92 -17.47 -21.72 -23.05
C TRP A 92 -17.77 -20.69 -24.14
N GLU A 93 -17.71 -19.40 -23.85
CA GLU A 93 -17.93 -18.31 -24.82
C GLU A 93 -16.93 -18.36 -25.98
N LYS A 94 -15.63 -18.55 -25.71
CA LYS A 94 -14.62 -18.65 -26.77
C LYS A 94 -14.83 -19.84 -27.70
N LEU A 95 -15.31 -20.94 -27.16
CA LEU A 95 -15.62 -22.15 -27.92
C LEU A 95 -16.96 -22.07 -28.67
N ALA A 96 -17.70 -20.95 -28.60
CA ALA A 96 -18.87 -20.73 -29.46
C ALA A 96 -18.52 -20.83 -30.95
N THR A 97 -17.27 -20.55 -31.32
CA THR A 97 -16.75 -20.72 -32.68
C THR A 97 -16.85 -22.17 -33.21
N ILE A 98 -16.89 -23.18 -32.33
CA ILE A 98 -17.09 -24.59 -32.68
C ILE A 98 -18.48 -24.83 -33.28
N GLU A 99 -19.46 -23.98 -32.98
CA GLU A 99 -20.82 -24.08 -33.53
C GLU A 99 -20.83 -23.94 -35.06
N ASN A 100 -19.85 -23.23 -35.63
CA ASN A 100 -19.73 -22.97 -37.06
C ASN A 100 -19.18 -24.15 -37.89
N ILE A 101 -18.78 -25.26 -37.26
CA ILE A 101 -18.20 -26.41 -37.98
C ILE A 101 -19.30 -27.15 -38.77
N ARG A 102 -19.25 -27.10 -40.10
CA ARG A 102 -20.35 -27.61 -40.97
C ARG A 102 -20.64 -29.11 -40.83
N TYR A 103 -19.61 -29.91 -40.56
CA TYR A 103 -19.67 -31.38 -40.65
C TYR A 103 -19.95 -32.10 -39.32
N LEU A 104 -20.18 -31.36 -38.23
CA LEU A 104 -20.46 -31.95 -36.92
C LEU A 104 -21.96 -31.85 -36.55
N PRO A 105 -22.58 -32.92 -36.01
CA PRO A 105 -23.91 -32.82 -35.42
C PRO A 105 -23.94 -31.88 -34.22
N GLY A 106 -25.04 -31.15 -34.01
CA GLY A 106 -25.18 -30.16 -32.93
C GLY A 106 -24.89 -30.72 -31.54
N PHE A 107 -25.35 -31.93 -31.24
CA PHE A 107 -25.12 -32.59 -29.95
C PHE A 107 -23.63 -32.90 -29.69
N VAL A 108 -22.85 -33.22 -30.74
CA VAL A 108 -21.41 -33.46 -30.62
C VAL A 108 -20.68 -32.15 -30.32
N LYS A 109 -21.07 -31.06 -30.99
CA LYS A 109 -20.49 -29.73 -30.75
C LYS A 109 -20.72 -29.24 -29.32
N SER A 110 -21.96 -29.36 -28.83
CA SER A 110 -22.29 -28.96 -27.46
C SER A 110 -21.55 -29.80 -26.42
N ASN A 111 -21.43 -31.11 -26.66
CA ASN A 111 -20.69 -32.01 -25.78
C ASN A 111 -19.20 -31.67 -25.75
N ILE A 112 -18.56 -31.46 -26.92
CA ILE A 112 -17.15 -31.05 -26.99
C ILE A 112 -16.93 -29.72 -26.25
N ARG A 113 -17.79 -28.73 -26.53
CA ARG A 113 -17.75 -27.41 -25.88
C ARG A 113 -17.84 -27.54 -24.35
N TYR A 114 -18.75 -28.39 -23.88
CA TYR A 114 -18.98 -28.63 -22.45
C TYR A 114 -17.81 -29.35 -21.82
N SER A 115 -17.33 -30.43 -22.43
CA SER A 115 -16.18 -31.19 -21.94
C SER A 115 -14.94 -30.32 -21.82
N ILE A 116 -14.62 -29.49 -22.83
CA ILE A 116 -13.45 -28.60 -22.76
C ILE A 116 -13.63 -27.54 -21.66
N ALA A 117 -14.81 -26.92 -21.56
CA ALA A 117 -15.10 -25.94 -20.52
C ALA A 117 -15.02 -26.58 -19.11
N LEU A 118 -15.52 -27.81 -18.96
CA LEU A 118 -15.47 -28.58 -17.72
C LEU A 118 -14.04 -28.96 -17.35
N ILE A 119 -13.22 -29.39 -18.31
CA ILE A 119 -11.79 -29.66 -18.09
C ILE A 119 -11.09 -28.38 -17.60
N ALA A 120 -11.32 -27.25 -18.27
CA ALA A 120 -10.73 -25.98 -17.86
C ALA A 120 -11.16 -25.57 -16.44
N TYR A 121 -12.44 -25.78 -16.10
CA TYR A 121 -12.96 -25.58 -14.75
C TYR A 121 -12.24 -26.47 -13.73
N GLU A 122 -12.15 -27.79 -13.97
CA GLU A 122 -11.57 -28.72 -13.00
C GLU A 122 -10.06 -28.51 -12.84
N VAL A 123 -9.34 -28.22 -13.93
CA VAL A 123 -7.92 -27.83 -13.88
C VAL A 123 -7.74 -26.56 -13.06
N THR A 124 -8.59 -25.55 -13.26
CA THR A 124 -8.54 -24.29 -12.51
C THR A 124 -8.84 -24.53 -11.02
N LYS A 125 -9.84 -25.36 -10.72
CA LYS A 125 -10.21 -25.73 -9.36
C LYS A 125 -9.07 -26.44 -8.65
N GLN A 126 -8.47 -27.46 -9.27
CA GLN A 126 -7.31 -28.16 -8.74
C GLN A 126 -6.12 -27.21 -8.53
N PHE A 127 -5.88 -26.31 -9.49
CA PHE A 127 -4.82 -25.32 -9.40
C PHE A 127 -5.03 -24.35 -8.22
N LEU A 128 -6.21 -23.73 -8.12
CA LEU A 128 -6.51 -22.74 -7.09
C LEU A 128 -6.70 -23.33 -5.70
N ARG A 129 -7.33 -24.51 -5.57
CA ARG A 129 -7.66 -25.11 -4.27
C ARG A 129 -6.61 -26.06 -3.73
N SER A 130 -5.72 -26.59 -4.58
CA SER A 130 -4.70 -27.54 -4.15
C SER A 130 -3.29 -27.05 -4.43
N PHE A 131 -2.98 -26.74 -5.69
CA PHE A 131 -1.61 -26.38 -6.07
C PHE A 131 -1.14 -25.07 -5.45
N VAL A 132 -1.96 -24.01 -5.50
CA VAL A 132 -1.59 -22.71 -4.91
C VAL A 132 -1.44 -22.80 -3.39
N PRO A 133 -2.36 -23.40 -2.61
CA PRO A 133 -2.16 -23.64 -1.18
C PRO A 133 -0.91 -24.47 -0.87
N PHE A 134 -0.63 -25.52 -1.64
CA PHE A 134 0.60 -26.30 -1.51
C PHE A 134 1.85 -25.42 -1.70
N LEU A 135 1.88 -24.55 -2.71
CA LEU A 135 2.99 -23.60 -2.89
C LEU A 135 3.10 -22.64 -1.69
N MET A 136 1.98 -22.10 -1.20
CA MET A 136 1.97 -21.21 -0.04
C MET A 136 2.53 -21.88 1.22
N GLU A 137 2.23 -23.17 1.42
CA GLU A 137 2.77 -23.96 2.51
C GLU A 137 4.26 -24.27 2.32
N LYS A 138 4.64 -24.76 1.13
CA LYS A 138 6.02 -25.08 0.76
C LYS A 138 6.96 -23.89 0.94
N TYR A 139 6.53 -22.70 0.50
CA TYR A 139 7.29 -21.46 0.65
C TYR A 139 7.07 -20.77 2.00
N LYS A 140 6.29 -21.38 2.91
CA LYS A 140 5.98 -20.83 4.23
C LYS A 140 5.53 -19.38 4.14
N ALA A 141 4.56 -19.09 3.27
CA ALA A 141 4.08 -17.73 2.98
C ALA A 141 3.74 -16.91 4.23
N ARG A 142 3.20 -17.57 5.28
CA ARG A 142 2.99 -16.94 6.59
C ARG A 142 4.30 -16.45 7.23
N ARG A 143 5.34 -17.29 7.26
CA ARG A 143 6.66 -16.94 7.76
C ARG A 143 7.28 -15.81 6.95
N LEU A 144 7.08 -15.77 5.63
CA LEU A 144 7.55 -14.66 4.80
C LEU A 144 6.86 -13.34 5.20
N ILE A 145 5.55 -13.36 5.47
CA ILE A 145 4.83 -12.17 5.97
C ILE A 145 5.39 -11.74 7.33
N ASP A 146 5.69 -12.68 8.22
CA ASP A 146 6.26 -12.36 9.54
C ASP A 146 7.67 -11.78 9.42
N ILE A 147 8.51 -12.30 8.51
CA ILE A 147 9.83 -11.71 8.18
C ILE A 147 9.68 -10.31 7.59
N VAL A 148 8.70 -10.09 6.72
CA VAL A 148 8.43 -8.74 6.17
C VAL A 148 7.99 -7.78 7.28
N GLU A 149 7.18 -8.25 8.24
CA GLU A 149 6.82 -7.46 9.41
C GLU A 149 8.06 -7.08 10.22
N GLU A 150 8.95 -8.04 10.51
CA GLU A 150 10.20 -7.81 11.22
C GLU A 150 11.14 -6.85 10.47
N LYS A 151 11.35 -7.05 9.17
CA LYS A 151 12.20 -6.18 8.34
C LYS A 151 11.64 -4.77 8.17
N LEU A 152 10.32 -4.61 8.27
CA LEU A 152 9.67 -3.30 8.30
C LEU A 152 9.61 -2.75 9.73
N ASP A 153 10.64 -2.98 10.55
CA ASP A 153 10.77 -2.32 11.83
C ASP A 153 10.85 -0.80 11.63
N MET A 154 9.95 -0.09 12.30
CA MET A 154 9.87 1.36 12.22
C MET A 154 11.09 2.04 12.84
N GLN A 155 11.81 1.38 13.75
CA GLN A 155 13.07 1.89 14.28
C GLN A 155 14.12 1.98 13.18
N ILE A 156 14.32 0.90 12.41
CA ILE A 156 15.27 0.84 11.29
C ILE A 156 14.90 1.90 10.23
N ILE A 157 13.61 2.02 9.89
CA ILE A 157 13.14 3.01 8.91
C ILE A 157 13.34 4.44 9.43
N ALA A 158 13.10 4.70 10.72
CA ALA A 158 13.32 6.00 11.34
C ALA A 158 14.80 6.38 11.32
N GLU A 159 15.70 5.46 11.68
CA GLU A 159 17.14 5.68 11.64
C GLU A 159 17.65 5.97 10.22
N PHE A 160 17.17 5.20 9.25
CA PHE A 160 17.49 5.43 7.84
C PHE A 160 16.98 6.81 7.37
N TYR A 161 15.72 7.14 7.70
CA TYR A 161 15.14 8.44 7.37
C TYR A 161 15.95 9.58 8.01
N ASP A 162 16.36 9.43 9.27
CA ASP A 162 17.10 10.44 9.99
C ASP A 162 18.47 10.70 9.35
N LYS A 163 19.15 9.62 8.98
CA LYS A 163 20.48 9.67 8.37
C LYS A 163 20.47 10.27 6.96
N TYR A 164 19.52 9.89 6.13
CA TYR A 164 19.55 10.18 4.69
C TYR A 164 18.51 11.20 4.21
N VAL A 165 17.46 11.47 4.97
CA VAL A 165 16.37 12.37 4.54
C VAL A 165 16.24 13.56 5.48
N TYR A 166 16.10 13.32 6.78
CA TYR A 166 15.91 14.39 7.77
C TYR A 166 17.07 15.36 7.79
N ARG A 167 18.32 14.85 7.90
CA ARG A 167 19.52 15.68 7.95
C ARG A 167 19.64 16.60 6.73
N PHE A 168 19.47 16.04 5.53
CA PHE A 168 19.59 16.81 4.29
C PHE A 168 18.42 17.79 4.12
N SER A 169 17.21 17.37 4.43
CA SER A 169 16.02 18.23 4.42
C SER A 169 16.19 19.40 5.39
N LEU A 170 16.70 19.16 6.61
CA LEU A 170 16.90 20.19 7.62
C LEU A 170 17.91 21.23 7.14
N ILE A 171 19.06 20.80 6.61
CA ILE A 171 20.06 21.72 6.04
C ILE A 171 19.43 22.52 4.89
N PHE A 172 18.76 21.86 3.96
CA PHE A 172 18.13 22.49 2.81
C PHE A 172 17.11 23.57 3.21
N PHE A 173 16.19 23.23 4.12
CA PHE A 173 15.19 24.17 4.60
C PHE A 173 15.80 25.31 5.42
N LEU A 174 16.83 25.06 6.23
CA LEU A 174 17.52 26.11 6.95
C LEU A 174 18.21 27.10 6.00
N VAL A 175 18.89 26.60 4.95
CA VAL A 175 19.54 27.46 3.95
C VAL A 175 18.52 28.32 3.22
N ILE A 176 17.41 27.74 2.77
CA ILE A 176 16.34 28.50 2.11
C ILE A 176 15.76 29.56 3.03
N ASN A 177 15.42 29.19 4.27
CA ASN A 177 14.85 30.12 5.24
C ASN A 177 15.85 31.18 5.69
N PHE A 178 17.15 30.88 5.70
CA PHE A 178 18.20 31.85 5.94
C PHE A 178 18.21 32.94 4.86
N PHE A 179 18.19 32.56 3.58
CA PHE A 179 18.13 33.52 2.47
C PHE A 179 16.84 34.34 2.48
N ILE A 180 15.70 33.72 2.77
CA ILE A 180 14.43 34.43 2.96
C ILE A 180 14.53 35.42 4.13
N GLY A 181 15.12 35.00 5.25
CA GLY A 181 15.38 35.84 6.41
C GLY A 181 16.26 37.04 6.09
N LEU A 182 17.33 36.86 5.30
CA LEU A 182 18.18 37.94 4.81
C LEU A 182 17.40 38.90 3.91
N GLY A 183 16.59 38.40 2.98
CA GLY A 183 15.74 39.22 2.11
C GLY A 183 14.78 40.08 2.93
N ASN A 184 14.07 39.47 3.89
CA ASN A 184 13.16 40.17 4.80
C ASN A 184 13.88 41.23 5.64
N MET A 185 15.09 40.93 6.11
CA MET A 185 15.92 41.87 6.86
C MET A 185 16.29 43.09 6.01
N ILE A 186 16.75 42.88 4.77
CA ILE A 186 17.13 43.96 3.84
C ILE A 186 15.92 44.84 3.54
N VAL A 187 14.77 44.24 3.23
CA VAL A 187 13.52 44.99 2.97
C VAL A 187 13.13 45.83 4.19
N TYR A 188 13.19 45.26 5.40
CA TYR A 188 12.88 45.99 6.63
C TYR A 188 13.82 47.19 6.88
N LEU A 189 15.10 47.05 6.55
CA LEU A 189 16.12 48.11 6.66
C LEU A 189 16.01 49.19 5.57
N ILE A 190 15.41 48.88 4.42
CA ILE A 190 15.16 49.89 3.37
C ILE A 190 13.90 50.71 3.70
N ILE A 191 12.89 50.08 4.29
CA ILE A 191 11.58 50.71 4.57
C ILE A 191 11.63 51.61 5.83
N ASN A 192 12.52 51.34 6.79
CA ASN A 192 12.68 52.12 8.03
C ASN A 192 14.01 52.87 8.06
#